data_AF-A0A3E0GST4-F1
#
_entry.id   AF-A0A3E0GST4-F1
#
_cell.length_a   1.000
_cell.length_b   1.000
_cell.length_c   1.000
_cell.angle_alpha   90.00
_cell.angle_beta   90.00
_cell.angle_gamma   90.00
#
_symmetry.space_group_name_H-M   'P 1'
#
loop_
_entity.id
_entity.type
_entity.pdbx_description
1 polymer ?
#
loop_
_entity_poly.entity_id
_entity_poly.type
_entity_poly.pdbx_seq_one_letter_code
_entity_poly.pdbx_strand_id
1 'polypeptide(L)'
;MSDRDPIIDEWLRGSEISELALSGDQLFGLHIASERAASTCPEPVLERWYMTLSRHRAALLWSEKAFIAQARRNGWDWARIATALSLPDAEAASRREEFLAAFLRRTHPSQDPQPWLPWGDPRVG
;
A
#
# COMPACT_ATOMS: atom_id res chain seq x y z
N MET A 1 -7.05 15.51 3.19
CA MET A 1 -6.62 15.40 4.59
C MET A 1 -5.77 14.15 4.70
N SER A 2 -4.52 14.28 5.14
CA SER A 2 -3.61 13.14 5.27
C SER A 2 -4.07 12.27 6.43
N ASP A 3 -4.38 11.01 6.14
CA ASP A 3 -4.84 9.98 7.08
C ASP A 3 -3.64 9.48 7.92
N ARG A 4 -2.96 10.41 8.61
CA ARG A 4 -1.73 10.13 9.36
C ARG A 4 -2.03 9.30 10.59
N ASP A 5 -1.23 8.27 10.84
CA ASP A 5 -1.31 7.47 12.06
C ASP A 5 -0.58 8.19 13.23
N PRO A 6 -1.28 8.50 14.34
CA PRO A 6 -0.70 9.25 15.44
C PRO A 6 0.42 8.50 16.19
N ILE A 7 0.38 7.16 16.23
CA ILE A 7 1.40 6.34 16.91
C ILE A 7 2.73 6.42 16.14
N ILE A 8 2.64 6.40 14.81
CA ILE A 8 3.80 6.59 13.94
C ILE A 8 4.38 7.99 14.11
N ASP A 9 3.52 9.02 14.13
CA ASP A 9 3.97 10.40 14.30
C ASP A 9 4.65 10.65 15.65
N GLU A 10 4.13 10.07 16.72
CA GLU A 10 4.74 10.15 18.05
C GLU A 10 6.14 9.52 18.06
N TRP A 11 6.29 8.34 17.47
CA TRP A 11 7.59 7.68 17.37
C TRP A 11 8.57 8.49 16.51
N LEU A 12 8.13 9.01 15.36
CA LEU A 12 8.97 9.84 14.48
C LEU A 12 9.39 11.16 15.15
N ARG A 13 8.57 11.76 16.02
CA ARG A 13 8.96 12.94 16.83
C ARG A 13 10.12 12.66 17.77
N GLY A 14 10.21 11.43 18.28
CA GLY A 14 11.31 10.99 19.14
C GLY A 14 12.61 10.68 18.38
N SER A 15 12.60 10.68 17.06
CA SER A 15 13.77 10.41 16.22
C SER A 15 14.55 11.69 15.88
N GLU A 16 15.86 11.58 15.63
CA GLU A 16 16.74 12.71 15.26
C GLU A 16 16.37 13.38 13.92
N ILE A 17 15.40 12.83 13.19
CA ILE A 17 14.97 13.28 11.85
C ILE A 17 13.56 13.91 11.85
N SER A 18 13.04 14.27 13.03
CA SER A 18 11.64 14.62 13.25
C SER A 18 11.09 15.68 12.29
N GLU A 19 11.78 16.79 12.05
CA GLU A 19 11.26 17.85 11.17
C GLU A 19 11.07 17.41 9.71
N LEU A 20 12.05 16.68 9.16
CA LEU A 20 11.97 16.20 7.77
C LEU A 20 10.92 15.07 7.64
N ALA A 21 10.90 14.14 8.60
CA ALA A 21 9.98 13.01 8.62
C ALA A 21 8.51 13.43 8.83
N LEU A 22 8.26 14.50 9.58
CA LEU A 22 6.92 14.99 9.89
C LEU A 22 6.34 15.91 8.81
N SER A 23 7.20 16.53 7.99
CA SER A 23 6.76 17.40 6.88
C SER A 23 6.26 16.62 5.64
N GLY A 24 6.66 15.36 5.51
CA GLY A 24 6.39 14.52 4.33
C GLY A 24 5.40 13.38 4.58
N ASP A 25 5.34 12.44 3.64
CA ASP A 25 4.60 11.19 3.76
C ASP A 25 5.16 10.31 4.90
N GLN A 26 4.29 9.70 5.71
CA GLN A 26 4.72 8.91 6.87
C GLN A 26 5.57 7.69 6.50
N LEU A 27 5.31 7.05 5.35
CA LEU A 27 6.11 5.92 4.90
C LEU A 27 7.53 6.35 4.55
N PHE A 28 7.70 7.56 4.00
CA PHE A 28 9.01 8.14 3.79
C PHE A 28 9.73 8.41 5.12
N GLY A 29 9.04 9.02 6.09
CA GLY A 29 9.59 9.24 7.43
C GLY A 29 10.05 7.95 8.12
N LEU A 30 9.21 6.90 8.06
CA LEU A 30 9.53 5.56 8.59
C LEU A 30 10.74 4.93 7.89
N HIS A 31 10.87 5.07 6.56
CA HIS A 31 12.02 4.57 5.82
C HIS A 31 13.32 5.25 6.26
N ILE A 32 13.33 6.58 6.36
CA ILE A 32 14.54 7.30 6.82
C ILE A 32 14.85 6.94 8.28
N ALA A 33 13.84 6.81 9.13
CA ALA A 33 14.01 6.41 10.52
C ALA A 33 14.60 5.00 10.61
N SER A 34 14.13 4.03 9.82
CA SER A 34 14.63 2.65 9.86
C SER A 34 16.08 2.50 9.38
N GLU A 35 16.50 3.32 8.42
CA GLU A 35 17.88 3.30 7.91
C GLU A 35 18.87 4.03 8.82
N ARG A 36 18.41 5.04 9.58
CA ARG A 36 19.28 5.91 10.38
C ARG A 36 19.24 5.64 11.88
N ALA A 37 18.15 5.08 12.42
CA ALA A 37 18.02 4.88 13.86
C ALA A 37 18.84 3.68 14.34
N ALA A 38 19.66 3.91 15.38
CA ALA A 38 20.33 2.84 16.11
C ALA A 38 19.37 2.04 17.03
N SER A 39 18.18 2.57 17.31
CA SER A 39 17.18 1.95 18.19
C SER A 39 16.15 1.15 17.40
N THR A 40 15.87 -0.07 17.86
CA THR A 40 14.84 -0.96 17.31
C THR A 40 13.47 -0.29 17.25
N CYS A 41 12.78 -0.46 16.12
CA CYS A 41 11.40 0.01 15.96
C CYS A 41 10.46 -0.75 16.91
N PRO A 42 9.67 -0.05 17.76
CA PRO A 42 8.72 -0.70 18.66
C PRO A 42 7.64 -1.49 17.90
N GLU A 43 7.21 -2.61 18.48
CA GLU A 43 6.20 -3.48 17.88
C GLU A 43 4.89 -2.75 17.50
N PRO A 44 4.30 -1.88 18.35
CA PRO A 44 3.10 -1.12 17.96
C PRO A 44 3.33 -0.24 16.72
N VAL A 45 4.54 0.30 16.53
CA VAL A 45 4.88 1.10 15.36
C VAL A 45 5.00 0.23 14.12
N LEU A 46 5.61 -0.97 14.24
CA LEU A 46 5.68 -1.94 13.15
C LEU A 46 4.29 -2.38 12.68
N GLU A 47 3.37 -2.64 13.62
CA GLU A 47 1.99 -2.98 13.28
C GLU A 47 1.28 -1.87 12.50
N ARG A 48 1.36 -0.62 13.00
CA ARG A 48 0.76 0.54 12.32
C ARG A 48 1.42 0.83 10.98
N TRP A 49 2.73 0.64 10.89
CA TRP A 49 3.45 0.76 9.63
C TRP A 49 2.95 -0.27 8.61
N TYR A 50 2.83 -1.55 9.01
CA TYR A 50 2.28 -2.59 8.15
C TYR A 50 0.86 -2.29 7.67
N MET A 51 -0.01 -1.80 8.57
CA MET A 51 -1.37 -1.39 8.19
C MET A 51 -1.35 -0.26 7.16
N THR A 52 -0.47 0.72 7.34
CA THR A 52 -0.30 1.85 6.41
C THR A 52 0.19 1.34 5.04
N LEU A 53 1.22 0.49 5.00
CA LEU A 53 1.70 -0.15 3.77
C LEU A 53 0.58 -0.93 3.06
N SER A 54 -0.23 -1.66 3.82
CA SER A 54 -1.34 -2.45 3.29
C SER A 54 -2.42 -1.59 2.66
N ARG A 55 -2.79 -0.46 3.28
CA ARG A 55 -3.73 0.51 2.71
C ARG A 55 -3.20 1.15 1.43
N HIS A 56 -1.95 1.60 1.43
CA HIS A 56 -1.32 2.18 0.23
C HIS A 56 -1.24 1.17 -0.91
N ARG A 57 -0.86 -0.09 -0.61
CA ARG A 57 -0.86 -1.17 -1.59
C ARG A 57 -2.27 -1.42 -2.14
N ALA A 58 -3.29 -1.48 -1.29
CA ALA A 58 -4.66 -1.65 -1.74
C ALA A 58 -5.07 -0.50 -2.68
N ALA A 59 -4.86 0.75 -2.28
CA ALA A 59 -5.16 1.92 -3.11
C ALA A 59 -4.46 1.87 -4.47
N LEU A 60 -3.18 1.48 -4.51
CA LEU A 60 -2.44 1.28 -5.76
C LEU A 60 -3.09 0.22 -6.65
N LEU A 61 -3.45 -0.94 -6.10
CA LEU A 61 -4.08 -2.03 -6.86
C LEU A 61 -5.48 -1.65 -7.36
N TRP A 62 -6.28 -0.93 -6.57
CA TRP A 62 -7.56 -0.37 -7.00
C TRP A 62 -7.38 0.61 -8.16
N SER A 63 -6.39 1.51 -8.05
CA SER A 63 -6.07 2.49 -9.09
C SER A 63 -5.56 1.82 -10.36
N GLU A 64 -4.70 0.81 -10.26
CA GLU A 64 -4.18 0.05 -11.40
C GLU A 64 -5.32 -0.67 -12.14
N LYS A 65 -6.25 -1.31 -11.42
CA LYS A 65 -7.45 -1.91 -12.02
C LYS A 65 -8.30 -0.88 -12.76
N ALA A 66 -8.53 0.28 -12.15
CA ALA A 66 -9.30 1.36 -12.78
C ALA A 66 -8.60 1.89 -14.04
N PHE A 67 -7.27 2.01 -14.01
CA PHE A 67 -6.46 2.38 -15.16
C PHE A 67 -6.62 1.40 -16.31
N ILE A 68 -6.44 0.09 -16.07
CA ILE A 68 -6.61 -0.95 -17.10
C ILE A 68 -8.01 -0.87 -17.71
N ALA A 69 -9.05 -0.77 -16.87
CA ALA A 69 -10.43 -0.69 -17.35
C ALA A 69 -10.66 0.55 -18.23
N GLN A 70 -10.10 1.70 -17.87
CA GLN A 70 -10.18 2.91 -18.70
C GLN A 70 -9.37 2.81 -19.99
N ALA A 71 -8.17 2.25 -19.94
CA ALA A 71 -7.33 2.04 -21.12
C ALA A 71 -8.05 1.15 -22.15
N ARG A 72 -8.67 0.04 -21.68
CA ARG A 72 -9.47 -0.86 -22.51
C ARG A 72 -10.68 -0.14 -23.12
N ARG A 73 -11.42 0.67 -22.35
CA ARG A 73 -12.53 1.49 -22.88
C ARG A 73 -12.11 2.51 -23.93
N ASN A 74 -10.89 3.02 -23.83
CA ASN A 74 -10.29 3.91 -24.83
C ASN A 74 -9.64 3.17 -26.01
N GLY A 75 -9.90 1.87 -26.16
CA GLY A 75 -9.43 1.07 -27.30
C GLY A 75 -7.95 0.69 -27.23
N TRP A 76 -7.29 0.77 -26.07
CA TRP A 76 -5.91 0.29 -25.95
C TRP A 76 -5.88 -1.23 -26.03
N ASP A 77 -4.95 -1.73 -26.85
CA ASP A 77 -4.60 -3.14 -26.85
C ASP A 77 -3.74 -3.50 -25.62
N TRP A 78 -3.56 -4.80 -25.41
CA TRP A 78 -2.81 -5.31 -24.27
C TRP A 78 -1.32 -4.99 -24.33
N ALA A 79 -0.73 -4.86 -25.52
CA ALA A 79 0.67 -4.53 -25.68
C ALA A 79 0.96 -3.10 -25.19
N ARG A 80 0.10 -2.14 -25.56
CA ARG A 80 0.20 -0.76 -25.08
C ARG A 80 -0.01 -0.65 -23.57
N ILE A 81 -0.96 -1.40 -23.01
CA ILE A 81 -1.18 -1.45 -21.56
C ILE A 81 0.05 -2.04 -20.85
N ALA A 82 0.65 -3.10 -21.39
CA ALA A 82 1.86 -3.70 -20.84
C ALA A 82 3.01 -2.68 -20.78
N THR A 83 3.25 -1.95 -21.87
CA THR A 83 4.25 -0.88 -21.88
C THR A 83 3.97 0.19 -20.82
N ALA A 84 2.71 0.65 -20.70
CA ALA A 84 2.35 1.68 -19.74
C ALA A 84 2.52 1.24 -18.28
N LEU A 85 2.31 -0.04 -17.98
CA LEU A 85 2.47 -0.64 -16.66
C LEU A 85 3.87 -1.24 -16.42
N SER A 86 4.82 -1.05 -17.37
CA SER A 86 6.15 -1.67 -17.33
C SER A 86 6.11 -3.20 -17.14
N LEU A 87 5.14 -3.85 -17.79
CA LEU A 87 5.00 -5.31 -17.83
C LEU A 87 5.72 -5.88 -19.06
N PRO A 88 6.22 -7.12 -18.99
CA PRO A 88 7.08 -7.69 -20.04
C PRO A 88 6.37 -7.86 -21.38
N ASP A 89 5.09 -8.20 -21.38
CA ASP A 89 4.32 -8.46 -22.60
C ASP A 89 2.79 -8.28 -22.38
N ALA A 90 2.05 -8.39 -23.49
CA ALA A 90 0.60 -8.29 -23.51
C ALA A 90 -0.09 -9.37 -22.65
N GLU A 91 0.48 -10.57 -22.58
CA GLU A 91 -0.09 -11.67 -21.78
C GLU A 91 0.03 -11.37 -20.28
N ALA A 92 1.16 -10.80 -19.85
CA ALA A 92 1.37 -10.34 -18.49
C ALA A 92 0.38 -9.24 -18.10
N ALA A 93 0.03 -8.32 -19.01
CA ALA A 93 -1.01 -7.32 -18.76
C ALA A 93 -2.41 -7.95 -18.56
N SER A 94 -2.77 -8.96 -19.38
CA SER A 94 -4.03 -9.70 -19.22
C SER A 94 -4.07 -10.45 -17.88
N ARG A 95 -3.01 -11.21 -17.56
CA ARG A 95 -2.89 -11.92 -16.27
C ARG A 95 -2.91 -10.97 -15.08
N ARG A 96 -2.37 -9.76 -15.24
CA ARG A 96 -2.39 -8.73 -14.21
C ARG A 96 -3.81 -8.26 -13.92
N GLU A 97 -4.64 -8.05 -14.94
CA GLU A 97 -6.07 -7.72 -14.74
C GLU A 97 -6.80 -8.83 -13.95
N GLU A 98 -6.59 -10.08 -14.33
CA GLU A 98 -7.19 -11.24 -13.65
C GLU A 98 -6.76 -11.32 -12.17
N PHE A 99 -5.45 -11.16 -11.93
CA PHE A 99 -4.90 -11.09 -10.58
C PHE A 99 -5.54 -9.96 -9.76
N LEU A 100 -5.63 -8.75 -10.32
CA LEU A 100 -6.24 -7.60 -9.64
C LEU A 100 -7.71 -7.86 -9.32
N ALA A 101 -8.47 -8.47 -10.24
CA ALA A 101 -9.86 -8.81 -10.01
C ALA A 101 -10.02 -9.85 -8.88
N ALA A 102 -9.20 -10.90 -8.87
CA ALA A 102 -9.24 -11.92 -7.82
C ALA A 102 -8.80 -11.37 -6.46
N PHE A 103 -7.70 -10.61 -6.43
CA PHE A 103 -7.16 -10.02 -5.20
C PHE A 103 -8.17 -9.07 -4.55
N LEU A 104 -8.71 -8.12 -5.32
CA LEU A 104 -9.63 -7.10 -4.78
C LEU A 104 -10.98 -7.69 -4.35
N ARG A 105 -11.41 -8.79 -4.96
CA ARG A 105 -12.58 -9.54 -4.48
C ARG A 105 -12.30 -10.19 -3.12
N ARG A 106 -11.13 -10.81 -2.95
CA ARG A 106 -10.75 -11.48 -1.70
C ARG A 106 -10.54 -10.48 -0.55
N THR A 107 -9.99 -9.30 -0.84
CA THR A 107 -9.67 -8.27 0.15
C THR A 107 -10.74 -7.19 0.26
N HIS A 108 -11.95 -7.43 -0.27
CA HIS A 108 -13.04 -6.48 -0.15
C HIS A 108 -13.54 -6.42 1.31
N PRO A 109 -13.80 -5.23 1.88
CA PRO A 109 -14.28 -5.08 3.27
C PRO A 109 -15.53 -5.90 3.64
N SER A 110 -16.37 -6.25 2.66
CA SER A 110 -17.54 -7.11 2.87
C SER A 110 -17.23 -8.62 2.91
N GLN A 111 -16.03 -9.03 2.52
CA GLN A 111 -15.55 -10.42 2.53
C GLN A 111 -14.54 -10.64 3.65
N ASP A 112 -13.71 -9.64 3.91
CA ASP A 112 -12.77 -9.58 5.03
C ASP A 112 -12.90 -8.17 5.62
N PRO A 113 -13.40 -7.99 6.85
CA PRO A 113 -13.54 -6.67 7.46
C PRO A 113 -12.21 -5.99 7.76
N GLN A 114 -11.11 -6.74 7.86
CA GLN A 114 -9.78 -6.24 8.26
C GLN A 114 -8.62 -6.87 7.45
N PRO A 115 -8.64 -6.78 6.11
CA PRO A 115 -7.66 -7.44 5.21
C PRO A 115 -6.25 -6.84 5.31
N TRP A 116 -6.09 -5.78 6.10
CA TRP A 116 -4.83 -5.08 6.36
C TRP A 116 -4.22 -5.41 7.73
N LEU A 117 -4.83 -6.30 8.52
CA LEU A 117 -4.19 -6.81 9.73
C LEU A 117 -3.33 -8.04 9.43
N PRO A 118 -2.08 -8.09 9.90
CA PRO A 118 -1.20 -9.24 9.66
C PRO A 118 -1.61 -10.51 10.42
N TRP A 119 -2.52 -10.41 11.40
CA TRP A 119 -2.81 -11.47 12.37
C TRP A 119 -4.27 -12.00 12.33
N GLY A 120 -5.13 -11.47 11.44
CA GLY A 120 -6.58 -11.51 11.66
C GLY A 120 -6.98 -10.60 12.84
N ASP A 121 -8.26 -10.24 12.96
CA ASP A 121 -8.70 -9.40 14.09
C ASP A 121 -8.55 -10.18 15.41
N PRO A 122 -7.72 -9.73 16.38
CA PRO A 122 -7.61 -10.39 17.69
C PRO A 122 -8.91 -10.34 18.51
N ARG A 123 -9.93 -9.58 18.08
CA ARG A 123 -11.28 -9.57 18.67
C ARG A 123 -12.19 -10.69 18.15
N VAL A 124 -11.71 -11.47 17.18
CA VAL A 124 -12.44 -12.60 16.58
C VAL A 124 -11.87 -13.96 17.07
N GLY A 125 -11.05 -13.94 18.12
CA GLY A 125 -10.55 -15.11 18.85
C GLY A 125 -11.18 -15.27 20.22
#